data_AF-S9RCP3-F1
#
_entry.id   AF-S9RCP3-F1
#
_cell.length_a   1.000
_cell.length_b   1.000
_cell.length_c   1.000
_cell.angle_alpha   90.00
_cell.angle_beta   90.00
_cell.angle_gamma   90.00
#
_symmetry.space_group_name_H-M   'P 1'
#
loop_
_entity.id
_entity.type
_entity.pdbx_description
1 polymer ?
#
loop_
_entity_poly.entity_id
_entity_poly.type
_entity_poly.pdbx_seq_one_letter_code
_entity_poly.pdbx_strand_id
1 'polypeptide(L)'
;MWGAFTFHAFGRHTITIDVGADLTVWGPEFSGNAHVSLHIVSFDVSLGAGAPREAPALSWAEFARDVLPAPANWLRLVLVAGQRGEAGGMPEVTPAALSLRIETALPATAARCGAHAQRAAQRLGVAPCHLAPGGFRADFEVSVHFDDTFGTSGGSGDATDRFAVDWVNKQLPAALWGDHAASREARRDAGVLGTALHGAALSAQAPTPAHESAARRCDRGAAAGAA
;
A
#
# COMPACT_ATOMS: atom_id res chain seq x y z
N MET A 1 -35.65 -21.97 -20.83
CA MET A 1 -36.90 -22.65 -21.24
C MET A 1 -37.85 -21.56 -21.69
N TRP A 2 -38.22 -21.52 -22.96
CA TRP A 2 -39.01 -20.43 -23.54
C TRP A 2 -40.49 -20.77 -23.43
N GLY A 3 -41.30 -19.89 -22.83
CA GLY A 3 -42.75 -20.05 -22.71
C GLY A 3 -43.46 -18.94 -23.46
N ALA A 4 -44.39 -19.30 -24.34
CA ALA A 4 -45.28 -18.36 -25.03
C ALA A 4 -46.69 -18.49 -24.45
N PHE A 5 -47.26 -17.39 -23.97
CA PHE A 5 -48.66 -17.33 -23.54
C PHE A 5 -49.45 -16.43 -24.51
N THR A 6 -50.53 -16.99 -25.06
CA THR A 6 -51.47 -16.25 -25.91
C THR A 6 -52.74 -16.01 -25.12
N PHE A 7 -53.15 -14.76 -24.93
CA PHE A 7 -54.48 -14.42 -24.41
C PHE A 7 -55.27 -13.64 -25.46
N HIS A 8 -56.59 -13.85 -25.49
CA HIS A 8 -57.51 -13.23 -26.44
C HIS A 8 -58.39 -12.20 -25.73
N ALA A 9 -58.04 -10.92 -25.87
CA ALA A 9 -58.94 -9.80 -25.66
C ALA A 9 -58.57 -8.67 -26.63
N PHE A 10 -59.43 -8.39 -27.61
CA PHE A 10 -59.33 -7.30 -28.60
C PHE A 10 -58.05 -7.25 -29.47
N GLY A 11 -57.75 -8.34 -30.19
CA GLY A 11 -56.65 -8.40 -31.17
C GLY A 11 -55.52 -9.35 -30.75
N ARG A 12 -54.77 -9.87 -31.74
CA ARG A 12 -53.66 -10.81 -31.51
C ARG A 12 -52.40 -10.00 -31.19
N HIS A 13 -52.10 -9.83 -29.90
CA HIS A 13 -50.87 -9.18 -29.46
C HIS A 13 -49.88 -10.25 -28.99
N THR A 14 -48.81 -10.47 -29.77
CA THR A 14 -47.69 -11.32 -29.37
C THR A 14 -46.72 -10.47 -28.56
N ILE A 15 -46.67 -10.69 -27.25
CA ILE A 15 -45.67 -10.07 -26.39
C ILE A 15 -44.55 -11.08 -26.19
N THR A 16 -43.38 -10.77 -26.73
CA THR A 16 -42.16 -11.54 -26.46
C THR A 16 -41.59 -11.05 -25.13
N ILE A 17 -41.65 -11.89 -24.10
CA ILE A 17 -41.14 -11.57 -22.77
C ILE A 17 -39.74 -12.18 -22.64
N ASP A 18 -38.72 -11.32 -22.55
CA ASP A 18 -37.38 -11.72 -22.16
C ASP A 18 -37.26 -11.53 -20.64
N VAL A 19 -36.96 -12.60 -19.91
CA VAL A 19 -36.82 -12.57 -18.44
C VAL A 19 -35.35 -12.76 -18.11
N GLY A 20 -34.64 -11.66 -17.95
CA GLY A 20 -33.31 -11.63 -17.37
C GLY A 20 -33.40 -11.55 -15.84
N ALA A 21 -32.65 -12.38 -15.13
CA ALA A 21 -32.48 -12.27 -13.69
C ALA A 21 -30.98 -12.24 -13.37
N ASP A 22 -30.52 -11.13 -12.80
CA ASP A 22 -29.15 -10.99 -12.29
C ASP A 22 -29.14 -11.47 -10.83
N LEU A 23 -28.58 -12.65 -10.60
CA LEU A 23 -28.43 -13.24 -9.27
C LEU A 23 -26.98 -13.14 -8.82
N THR A 24 -26.72 -12.35 -7.77
CA THR A 24 -25.41 -12.33 -7.11
C THR A 24 -25.46 -13.23 -5.87
N VAL A 25 -24.78 -14.38 -5.92
CA VAL A 25 -24.76 -15.37 -4.82
C VAL A 25 -23.45 -15.23 -4.02
N TRP A 26 -23.56 -15.17 -2.70
CA TRP A 26 -22.44 -15.34 -1.77
C TRP A 26 -22.83 -16.46 -0.77
N GLY A 27 -21.99 -17.48 -0.57
CA GLY A 27 -22.29 -18.61 0.32
C GLY A 27 -22.21 -18.25 1.81
N PRO A 28 -22.07 -19.22 2.73
CA PRO A 28 -22.71 -20.53 2.85
C PRO A 28 -24.11 -20.48 3.54
N GLU A 29 -24.63 -19.29 3.86
CA GLU A 29 -26.02 -19.10 4.27
C GLU A 29 -26.77 -18.26 3.23
N PHE A 30 -27.86 -18.81 2.69
CA PHE A 30 -28.68 -18.22 1.63
C PHE A 30 -29.24 -16.85 2.03
N SER A 31 -28.54 -15.78 1.70
CA SER A 31 -29.09 -14.42 1.75
C SER A 31 -28.68 -13.62 0.50
N GLY A 32 -29.64 -12.92 -0.10
CA GLY A 32 -29.42 -12.21 -1.36
C GLY A 32 -30.66 -11.44 -1.81
N ASN A 33 -30.49 -10.39 -2.61
CA ASN A 33 -31.61 -9.72 -3.28
C ASN A 33 -31.58 -10.09 -4.76
N ALA A 34 -32.66 -10.69 -5.25
CA ALA A 34 -32.86 -10.92 -6.67
C ALA A 34 -33.65 -9.74 -7.24
N HIS A 35 -33.02 -8.97 -8.12
CA HIS A 35 -33.70 -7.91 -8.86
C HIS A 35 -34.29 -8.52 -10.13
N VAL A 36 -35.62 -8.60 -10.20
CA VAL A 36 -36.32 -9.11 -11.37
C VAL A 36 -36.80 -7.92 -12.19
N SER A 37 -36.22 -7.72 -13.37
CA SER A 37 -36.61 -6.65 -14.28
C SER A 37 -37.45 -7.21 -15.42
N LEU A 38 -38.72 -6.82 -15.47
CA LEU A 38 -39.60 -7.01 -16.63
C LEU A 38 -39.76 -5.65 -17.33
N HIS A 39 -39.98 -5.67 -18.64
CA HIS A 39 -40.07 -4.46 -19.49
C HIS A 39 -41.06 -3.38 -19.01
N ILE A 40 -42.00 -3.71 -18.11
CA ILE A 40 -43.01 -2.79 -17.56
C ILE A 40 -42.92 -2.67 -16.03
N VAL A 41 -42.36 -3.66 -15.32
CA VAL A 41 -42.36 -3.72 -13.85
C VAL A 41 -41.05 -4.35 -13.38
N SER A 42 -40.42 -3.76 -12.37
CA SER A 42 -39.30 -4.38 -11.66
C SER A 42 -39.63 -4.55 -10.19
N PHE A 43 -39.24 -5.66 -9.58
CA PHE A 43 -39.40 -5.89 -8.16
C PHE A 43 -38.20 -6.63 -7.58
N ASP A 44 -37.89 -6.30 -6.32
CA ASP A 44 -36.82 -6.92 -5.55
C ASP A 44 -37.38 -8.05 -4.70
N VAL A 45 -36.79 -9.25 -4.81
CA VAL A 45 -37.08 -10.38 -3.92
C VAL A 45 -35.93 -10.53 -2.95
N SER A 46 -36.17 -10.23 -1.67
CA SER A 46 -35.22 -10.48 -0.59
C SER A 46 -35.27 -11.95 -0.18
N LEU A 47 -34.18 -12.67 -0.43
CA LEU A 47 -33.93 -14.02 0.06
C LEU A 47 -33.16 -13.90 1.39
N GLY A 48 -33.69 -14.54 2.44
CA GLY A 48 -33.10 -14.55 3.78
C GLY A 48 -33.58 -13.41 4.69
N ALA A 49 -34.56 -13.69 5.55
CA ALA A 49 -35.00 -12.77 6.59
C ALA A 49 -34.06 -12.88 7.80
N GLY A 50 -33.10 -11.96 7.94
CA GLY A 50 -32.36 -11.79 9.21
C GLY A 50 -30.85 -11.60 9.13
N ALA A 51 -30.22 -11.74 7.96
CA ALA A 51 -28.80 -11.44 7.84
C ALA A 51 -28.58 -9.91 7.83
N PRO A 52 -27.63 -9.36 8.62
CA PRO A 52 -27.28 -7.95 8.53
C PRO A 52 -26.89 -7.62 7.08
N ARG A 53 -27.45 -6.53 6.57
CA ARG A 53 -27.30 -6.08 5.17
C ARG A 53 -25.85 -5.67 4.83
N GLU A 54 -24.97 -5.63 5.83
CA GLU A 54 -23.59 -5.21 5.77
C GLU A 54 -22.72 -6.22 6.51
N ALA A 55 -21.55 -6.55 5.95
CA ALA A 55 -20.60 -7.44 6.60
C ALA A 55 -20.15 -6.83 7.93
N PRO A 56 -19.97 -7.62 8.99
CA PRO A 56 -19.46 -7.10 10.25
C PRO A 56 -18.03 -6.54 10.05
N ALA A 57 -17.74 -5.44 10.74
CA ALA A 57 -16.41 -4.84 10.73
C ALA A 57 -15.38 -5.82 11.28
N LEU A 58 -14.26 -5.97 10.59
CA LEU A 58 -13.10 -6.69 11.11
C LEU A 58 -12.42 -5.86 12.18
N SER A 59 -11.95 -6.49 13.25
CA SER A 59 -10.94 -5.87 14.10
C SER A 59 -9.64 -5.63 13.31
N TRP A 60 -8.81 -4.68 13.77
CA TRP A 60 -7.50 -4.46 13.17
C TRP A 60 -6.63 -5.73 13.16
N ALA A 61 -6.73 -6.56 14.21
CA ALA A 61 -5.97 -7.80 14.30
C ALA A 61 -6.39 -8.83 13.24
N GLU A 62 -7.70 -8.95 12.98
CA GLU A 62 -8.22 -9.84 11.92
C GLU A 62 -7.84 -9.32 10.54
N PHE A 63 -7.99 -8.02 10.28
CA PHE A 63 -7.54 -7.39 9.05
C PHE A 63 -6.04 -7.61 8.80
N ALA A 64 -5.20 -7.37 9.81
CA ALA A 64 -3.76 -7.53 9.69
C ALA A 64 -3.33 -8.99 9.47
N ARG A 65 -4.09 -9.95 10.00
CA ARG A 65 -3.81 -11.38 9.82
C ARG A 65 -4.28 -11.90 8.46
N ASP A 66 -5.46 -11.50 8.01
CA ASP A 66 -6.15 -12.13 6.88
C ASP A 66 -5.93 -11.38 5.55
N VAL A 67 -5.60 -10.10 5.61
CA VAL A 67 -5.46 -9.23 4.42
C VAL A 67 -4.02 -8.79 4.18
N LEU A 68 -3.26 -8.51 5.23
CA LEU A 68 -1.88 -8.04 5.10
C LEU A 68 -0.89 -9.22 5.01
N PRO A 69 0.30 -9.00 4.42
CA PRO A 69 1.38 -9.96 4.53
C PRO A 69 1.72 -10.24 5.99
N ALA A 70 2.41 -11.36 6.24
CA ALA A 70 2.95 -11.65 7.57
C ALA A 70 3.78 -10.46 8.09
N PRO A 71 3.72 -10.11 9.39
CA PRO A 71 4.39 -8.94 9.95
C PRO A 71 5.88 -8.82 9.63
N ALA A 72 6.58 -9.96 9.55
CA ALA A 72 8.00 -10.01 9.15
C ALA A 72 8.28 -9.46 7.74
N ASN A 73 7.25 -9.36 6.89
CA ASN A 73 7.32 -8.87 5.51
C ASN A 73 6.67 -7.50 5.33
N TRP A 74 6.30 -6.81 6.42
CA TRP A 74 5.73 -5.47 6.33
C TRP A 74 6.73 -4.41 5.91
N LEU A 75 8.03 -4.68 6.10
CA LEU A 75 9.11 -3.82 5.71
C LEU A 75 10.12 -4.62 4.92
N ARG A 76 10.59 -4.04 3.81
CA ARG A 76 11.58 -4.64 2.95
C ARG A 76 12.63 -3.61 2.61
N LEU A 77 13.89 -3.95 2.83
CA LEU A 77 15.05 -3.16 2.40
C LEU A 77 15.75 -3.90 1.26
N VAL A 78 16.08 -3.18 0.20
CA VAL A 78 16.74 -3.72 -1.00
C VAL A 78 17.91 -2.82 -1.37
N LEU A 79 19.07 -3.41 -1.61
CA LEU A 79 20.19 -2.75 -2.25
C LEU A 79 19.90 -2.64 -3.75
N VAL A 80 19.72 -1.43 -4.25
CA VAL A 80 19.37 -1.16 -5.66
C VAL A 80 20.63 -1.01 -6.51
N ALA A 81 21.65 -0.35 -5.96
CA ALA A 81 22.90 -0.08 -6.66
C ALA A 81 24.07 0.01 -5.69
N GLY A 82 25.28 -0.10 -6.24
CA GLY A 82 26.52 0.08 -5.52
C GLY A 82 27.16 -1.22 -5.03
N GLN A 83 26.51 -2.39 -5.18
CA GLN A 83 27.15 -3.66 -4.81
C GLN A 83 28.39 -3.92 -5.67
N ARG A 84 29.50 -4.20 -5.00
CA ARG A 84 30.80 -4.53 -5.60
C ARG A 84 31.20 -5.98 -5.32
N GLY A 85 30.70 -6.54 -4.23
CA GLY A 85 30.98 -7.90 -3.81
C GLY A 85 30.21 -8.29 -2.57
N GLU A 86 30.69 -9.30 -1.88
CA GLU A 86 30.15 -9.78 -0.62
C GLU A 86 31.32 -10.15 0.30
N ALA A 87 31.27 -9.70 1.54
CA ALA A 87 32.27 -10.00 2.55
C ALA A 87 31.55 -10.36 3.85
N GLY A 88 31.84 -11.56 4.39
CA GLY A 88 31.24 -12.02 5.65
C GLY A 88 29.71 -12.14 5.62
N GLY A 89 29.10 -12.43 4.47
CA GLY A 89 27.65 -12.50 4.30
C GLY A 89 26.95 -11.14 4.18
N MET A 90 27.72 -10.04 4.13
CA MET A 90 27.22 -8.69 3.93
C MET A 90 27.64 -8.15 2.56
N PRO A 91 26.76 -7.41 1.86
CA PRO A 91 27.12 -6.82 0.59
C PRO A 91 28.21 -5.75 0.78
N GLU A 92 29.33 -5.91 0.09
CA GLU A 92 30.33 -4.86 -0.01
C GLU A 92 29.85 -3.86 -1.06
N VAL A 93 29.76 -2.57 -0.68
CA VAL A 93 29.20 -1.53 -1.54
C VAL A 93 30.21 -0.42 -1.81
N THR A 94 30.14 0.15 -3.01
CA THR A 94 30.85 1.38 -3.36
C THR A 94 30.06 2.57 -2.78
N PRO A 95 30.62 3.35 -1.83
CA PRO A 95 29.87 4.38 -1.11
C PRO A 95 29.22 5.42 -2.03
N ALA A 96 29.93 5.87 -3.06
CA ALA A 96 29.45 6.88 -3.99
C ALA A 96 28.29 6.41 -4.90
N ALA A 97 28.08 5.09 -5.02
CA ALA A 97 27.02 4.50 -5.84
C ALA A 97 25.95 3.79 -4.99
N LEU A 98 26.04 3.88 -3.66
CA LEU A 98 25.12 3.21 -2.75
C LEU A 98 23.70 3.78 -2.93
N SER A 99 22.79 2.91 -3.34
CA SER A 99 21.36 3.21 -3.38
C SER A 99 20.56 2.09 -2.73
N LEU A 100 19.69 2.49 -1.80
CA LEU A 100 18.81 1.59 -1.05
C LEU A 100 17.36 1.92 -1.36
N ARG A 101 16.50 0.91 -1.31
CA ARG A 101 15.06 1.08 -1.40
C ARG A 101 14.40 0.37 -0.25
N ILE A 102 13.62 1.13 0.50
CA ILE A 102 12.85 0.65 1.63
C ILE A 102 11.39 0.73 1.23
N GLU A 103 10.68 -0.38 1.29
CA GLU A 103 9.25 -0.44 1.00
C GLU A 103 8.49 -0.99 2.20
N THR A 104 7.25 -0.54 2.36
CA THR A 104 6.32 -1.07 3.34
C THR A 104 5.03 -1.57 2.70
N ALA A 105 4.44 -2.61 3.29
CA ALA A 105 3.13 -3.15 2.94
C ALA A 105 1.97 -2.25 3.41
N LEU A 106 2.24 -1.34 4.35
CA LEU A 106 1.28 -0.41 4.91
C LEU A 106 1.46 0.97 4.29
N PRO A 107 0.39 1.67 3.88
CA PRO A 107 0.52 3.05 3.47
C PRO A 107 0.86 3.93 4.68
N ALA A 108 1.92 4.71 4.59
CA ALA A 108 2.28 5.65 5.65
C ALA A 108 1.44 6.92 5.56
N THR A 109 0.98 7.41 6.70
CA THR A 109 0.31 8.72 6.83
C THR A 109 1.30 9.86 7.06
N ALA A 110 2.46 9.55 7.61
CA ALA A 110 3.60 10.44 7.73
C ALA A 110 4.88 9.63 7.56
N ALA A 111 5.89 10.24 6.95
CA ALA A 111 7.20 9.64 6.75
C ALA A 111 8.31 10.61 7.15
N ARG A 112 9.39 10.09 7.74
CA ARG A 112 10.55 10.85 8.23
C ARG A 112 11.86 10.14 7.94
N CYS A 113 12.85 10.91 7.55
CA CYS A 113 14.23 10.46 7.35
C CYS A 113 15.15 11.66 7.64
N GLY A 114 15.68 11.75 8.87
CA GLY A 114 16.43 12.91 9.33
C GLY A 114 15.60 14.20 9.23
N ALA A 115 16.14 15.22 8.57
CA ALA A 115 15.41 16.47 8.30
C ALA A 115 14.31 16.33 7.22
N HIS A 116 14.28 15.25 6.44
CA HIS A 116 13.28 15.03 5.41
C HIS A 116 11.98 14.50 6.03
N ALA A 117 10.85 15.15 5.74
CA ALA A 117 9.54 14.69 6.18
C ALA A 117 8.50 14.85 5.06
N GLN A 118 7.60 13.88 4.95
CA GLN A 118 6.45 13.94 4.04
C GLN A 118 5.19 13.47 4.76
N ARG A 119 4.05 14.11 4.48
CA ARG A 119 2.73 13.63 4.91
C ARG A 119 1.99 13.04 3.71
N ALA A 120 1.12 12.06 3.97
CA ALA A 120 0.24 11.55 2.93
C ALA A 120 -0.66 12.69 2.41
N ALA A 121 -0.83 12.73 1.09
CA ALA A 121 -1.67 13.73 0.43
C ALA A 121 -3.17 13.52 0.71
N GLN A 122 -3.56 12.28 1.03
CA GLN A 122 -4.94 11.87 1.24
C GLN A 122 -5.14 11.30 2.64
N ARG A 123 -6.36 11.47 3.16
CA ARG A 123 -6.79 10.85 4.40
C ARG A 123 -7.12 9.39 4.12
N LEU A 124 -6.56 8.48 4.90
CA LEU A 124 -6.71 7.05 4.72
C LEU A 124 -7.65 6.46 5.76
N GLY A 125 -8.51 5.55 5.32
CA GLY A 125 -9.33 4.71 6.19
C GLY A 125 -8.80 3.28 6.24
N VAL A 126 -9.59 2.39 6.83
CA VAL A 126 -9.45 0.94 6.71
C VAL A 126 -10.85 0.41 6.51
N ALA A 127 -11.25 0.27 5.24
CA ALA A 127 -12.64 -0.02 4.89
C ALA A 127 -13.16 -1.32 5.51
N PRO A 128 -12.42 -2.45 5.52
CA PRO A 128 -12.86 -3.67 6.20
C PRO A 128 -13.04 -3.52 7.72
N CYS A 129 -12.37 -2.55 8.34
CA CYS A 129 -12.50 -2.23 9.77
C CYS A 129 -13.51 -1.11 10.04
N HIS A 130 -14.23 -0.64 9.01
CA HIS A 130 -15.15 0.50 9.06
C HIS A 130 -14.49 1.79 9.59
N LEU A 131 -13.16 1.92 9.43
CA LEU A 131 -12.46 3.15 9.77
C LEU A 131 -12.59 4.14 8.62
N ALA A 132 -13.28 5.25 8.89
CA ALA A 132 -13.45 6.33 7.93
C ALA A 132 -12.10 6.98 7.56
N PRO A 133 -12.01 7.70 6.42
CA PRO A 133 -10.81 8.43 6.05
C PRO A 133 -10.31 9.35 7.16
N GLY A 134 -9.06 9.16 7.57
CA GLY A 134 -8.41 9.84 8.69
C GLY A 134 -8.50 9.10 10.03
N GLY A 135 -9.19 7.96 10.09
CA GLY A 135 -9.18 7.05 11.24
C GLY A 135 -7.97 6.11 11.28
N PHE A 136 -7.17 6.05 10.20
CA PHE A 136 -5.94 5.29 10.12
C PHE A 136 -4.70 6.18 10.27
N ARG A 137 -3.71 5.71 11.02
CA ARG A 137 -2.41 6.38 11.19
C ARG A 137 -1.27 5.37 11.18
N ALA A 138 -0.27 5.64 10.35
CA ALA A 138 0.99 4.92 10.30
C ALA A 138 2.13 5.91 10.09
N ASP A 139 3.16 5.85 10.95
CA ASP A 139 4.39 6.63 10.81
C ASP A 139 5.48 5.72 10.22
N PHE A 140 6.17 6.20 9.19
CA PHE A 140 7.28 5.50 8.54
C PHE A 140 8.56 6.28 8.80
N GLU A 141 9.46 5.72 9.60
CA GLU A 141 10.70 6.38 10.01
C GLU A 141 11.90 5.60 9.51
N VAL A 142 12.87 6.33 8.97
CA VAL A 142 14.15 5.80 8.48
C VAL A 142 15.26 6.58 9.15
N SER A 143 16.20 5.86 9.75
CA SER A 143 17.46 6.41 10.24
C SER A 143 18.62 5.56 9.74
N VAL A 144 19.75 6.20 9.47
CA VAL A 144 20.97 5.54 9.05
C VAL A 144 22.05 5.86 10.08
N HIS A 145 22.72 4.83 10.60
CA HIS A 145 23.77 4.98 11.59
C HIS A 145 25.05 4.31 11.09
N PHE A 146 26.20 4.92 11.38
CA PHE A 146 27.47 4.21 11.26
C PHE A 146 27.64 3.23 12.43
N ASP A 147 27.95 1.99 12.09
CA ASP A 147 28.35 0.96 13.06
C ASP A 147 29.87 0.97 13.20
N ASP A 148 30.36 0.93 14.44
CA ASP A 148 31.79 0.95 14.77
C ASP A 148 32.41 -0.44 14.82
N THR A 149 31.63 -1.51 14.57
CA THR A 149 32.10 -2.91 14.61
C THR A 149 33.28 -3.21 13.68
N PHE A 150 33.53 -2.39 12.65
CA PHE A 150 34.66 -2.58 11.72
C PHE A 150 35.93 -1.76 12.05
N GLY A 151 36.02 -1.14 13.24
CA GLY A 151 37.29 -0.63 13.78
C GLY A 151 37.85 0.64 13.13
N THR A 152 37.05 1.34 12.31
CA THR A 152 37.42 2.68 11.83
C THR A 152 37.12 3.74 12.88
N SER A 153 38.11 4.58 13.18
CA SER A 153 38.08 5.73 14.11
C SER A 153 37.09 6.86 13.76
N GLY A 154 36.20 6.64 12.78
CA GLY A 154 35.10 7.53 12.45
C GLY A 154 33.89 7.14 13.29
N GLY A 155 33.75 7.77 14.46
CA GLY A 155 32.82 7.36 15.52
C GLY A 155 31.39 7.02 15.10
N SER A 156 30.72 6.21 15.93
CA SER A 156 29.29 5.91 15.83
C SER A 156 28.50 7.22 15.79
N GLY A 157 27.60 7.36 14.83
CA GLY A 157 26.82 8.57 14.70
C GLY A 157 25.70 8.45 13.67
N ASP A 158 24.73 9.33 13.79
CA ASP A 158 23.66 9.50 12.80
C ASP A 158 24.29 9.95 11.47
N ALA A 159 24.01 9.18 10.43
CA ALA A 159 24.47 9.35 9.07
C ALA A 159 23.32 9.68 8.11
N THR A 160 22.11 9.88 8.62
CA THR A 160 20.89 10.05 7.81
C THR A 160 21.01 11.21 6.84
N ASP A 161 21.60 12.33 7.27
CA ASP A 161 21.81 13.53 6.45
C ASP A 161 22.83 13.33 5.30
N ARG A 162 23.48 12.18 5.20
CA ARG A 162 24.36 11.83 4.07
C ARG A 162 23.61 11.17 2.90
N PHE A 163 22.30 10.99 3.02
CA PHE A 163 21.47 10.37 2.00
C PHE A 163 20.45 11.36 1.48
N ALA A 164 20.32 11.44 0.16
CA ALA A 164 19.15 12.05 -0.46
C ALA A 164 17.99 11.06 -0.37
N VAL A 165 16.79 11.58 -0.14
CA VAL A 165 15.58 10.81 0.13
C VAL A 165 14.52 11.13 -0.92
N ASP A 166 14.12 10.11 -1.69
CA ASP A 166 12.99 10.18 -2.61
C ASP A 166 11.84 9.31 -2.08
N TRP A 167 10.71 9.94 -1.74
CA TRP A 167 9.56 9.23 -1.19
C TRP A 167 8.84 8.41 -2.25
N VAL A 168 8.67 7.10 -1.98
CA VAL A 168 7.97 6.19 -2.87
C VAL A 168 6.48 6.27 -2.58
N ASN A 169 5.69 6.62 -3.60
CA ASN A 169 4.24 6.70 -3.51
C ASN A 169 3.60 5.62 -4.40
N LYS A 170 2.58 4.93 -3.89
CA LYS A 170 1.83 3.90 -4.62
C LYS A 170 0.34 4.18 -4.55
N GLN A 171 -0.35 3.81 -5.61
CA GLN A 171 -1.79 3.80 -5.67
C GLN A 171 -2.37 2.71 -4.76
N LEU A 172 -3.50 3.01 -4.12
CA LEU A 172 -4.10 2.15 -3.11
C LEU A 172 -5.48 1.63 -3.54
N PRO A 173 -5.82 0.36 -3.28
CA PRO A 173 -7.19 -0.10 -3.48
C PRO A 173 -8.16 0.63 -2.55
N ALA A 174 -9.21 1.24 -3.12
CA ALA A 174 -10.25 1.93 -2.35
C ALA A 174 -11.02 0.98 -1.42
N ALA A 175 -11.13 -0.30 -1.81
CA ALA A 175 -11.74 -1.35 -1.01
C ALA A 175 -11.00 -1.64 0.31
N LEU A 176 -9.71 -1.29 0.41
CA LEU A 176 -8.91 -1.52 1.62
C LEU A 176 -8.71 -0.24 2.42
N TRP A 177 -8.34 0.85 1.75
CA TRP A 177 -7.84 2.08 2.40
C TRP A 177 -8.77 3.28 2.27
N GLY A 178 -9.93 3.07 1.64
CA GLY A 178 -10.91 4.11 1.34
C GLY A 178 -11.98 4.23 2.41
N ASP A 179 -13.08 4.89 2.03
CA ASP A 179 -14.22 5.06 2.92
C ASP A 179 -15.16 3.86 2.85
N HIS A 180 -15.39 3.23 4.02
CA HIS A 180 -16.41 2.18 4.13
C HIS A 180 -17.83 2.73 3.99
N ALA A 181 -18.08 3.99 4.33
CA ALA A 181 -19.42 4.57 4.26
C ALA A 181 -19.81 4.99 2.83
N ALA A 182 -18.86 5.04 1.88
CA ALA A 182 -19.14 5.38 0.49
C ALA A 182 -20.15 4.39 -0.13
N SER A 183 -21.00 4.85 -1.05
CA SER A 183 -21.94 3.95 -1.73
C SER A 183 -21.19 2.86 -2.51
N ARG A 184 -21.87 1.75 -2.81
CA ARG A 184 -21.25 0.64 -3.55
C ARG A 184 -20.83 1.08 -4.95
N GLU A 185 -21.63 1.92 -5.61
CA GLU A 185 -21.30 2.55 -6.89
C GLU A 185 -20.05 3.42 -6.75
N ALA A 186 -20.01 4.29 -5.73
CA ALA A 186 -18.85 5.16 -5.49
C ALA A 186 -17.57 4.37 -5.20
N ARG A 187 -17.64 3.23 -4.47
CA ARG A 187 -16.50 2.35 -4.22
C ARG A 187 -16.03 1.62 -5.49
N ARG A 188 -16.97 1.18 -6.33
CA ARG A 188 -16.68 0.52 -7.61
C ARG A 188 -16.02 1.48 -8.59
N ASP A 189 -16.56 2.70 -8.70
CA ASP A 189 -16.09 3.72 -9.62
C ASP A 189 -14.76 4.32 -9.17
N ALA A 190 -14.53 4.41 -7.85
CA ALA A 190 -13.23 4.80 -7.31
C ALA A 190 -12.15 3.81 -7.76
N GLY A 191 -12.35 2.50 -7.53
CA GLY A 191 -11.42 1.41 -7.87
C GLY A 191 -10.08 1.49 -7.12
N VAL A 192 -9.34 2.56 -7.36
CA VAL A 192 -8.04 2.91 -6.81
C VAL A 192 -8.10 4.34 -6.28
N LEU A 193 -7.64 4.56 -5.05
CA LEU A 193 -7.45 5.88 -4.46
C LEU A 193 -6.26 6.59 -5.10
N GLY A 194 -6.06 7.86 -4.71
CA GLY A 194 -4.82 8.57 -5.01
C GLY A 194 -3.58 7.85 -4.48
N THR A 195 -2.42 8.44 -4.70
CA THR A 195 -1.17 7.86 -4.24
C THR A 195 -0.95 8.09 -2.74
N ALA A 196 -0.47 7.08 -2.02
CA ALA A 196 -0.01 7.18 -0.64
C ALA A 196 1.45 6.76 -0.49
N LEU A 197 2.10 7.23 0.56
CA LEU A 197 3.49 6.89 0.91
C LEU A 197 3.62 5.38 1.20
N HIS A 198 4.60 4.73 0.59
CA HIS A 198 4.87 3.29 0.74
C HIS A 198 6.35 2.97 0.92
N GLY A 199 7.20 3.98 1.09
CA GLY A 199 8.62 3.74 1.26
C GLY A 199 9.47 4.94 0.93
N ALA A 200 10.77 4.70 0.86
CA ALA A 200 11.78 5.67 0.50
C ALA A 200 12.87 5.01 -0.36
N ALA A 201 13.35 5.72 -1.37
CA ALA A 201 14.63 5.45 -1.99
C ALA A 201 15.67 6.37 -1.37
N LEU A 202 16.77 5.79 -0.91
CA LEU A 202 17.93 6.49 -0.37
C LEU A 202 19.06 6.42 -1.39
N SER A 203 19.73 7.53 -1.64
CA SER A 203 20.96 7.56 -2.43
C SER A 203 22.04 8.31 -1.67
N ALA A 204 23.24 7.74 -1.62
CA ALA A 204 24.37 8.38 -0.96
C ALA A 204 24.69 9.70 -1.68
N GLN A 205 24.82 10.77 -0.92
CA GLN A 205 25.25 12.06 -1.45
C GLN A 205 26.77 12.07 -1.62
N ALA A 206 27.24 12.66 -2.72
CA ALA A 206 28.66 12.95 -2.86
C ALA A 206 29.12 13.80 -1.67
N PRO A 207 30.29 13.52 -1.07
CA PRO A 207 30.78 14.31 0.05
C PRO A 207 30.93 15.77 -0.40
N THR A 208 30.21 16.68 0.26
CA THR A 208 30.41 18.12 0.11
C THR A 208 31.88 18.44 0.37
N PRO A 209 32.55 19.30 -0.43
CA PRO A 209 34.02 19.50 -0.40
C PRO A 209 34.63 19.89 0.96
N ALA A 210 33.80 20.26 1.96
CA ALA A 210 34.23 20.42 3.35
C ALA A 210 34.80 19.12 3.97
N HIS A 211 34.30 17.94 3.59
CA HIS A 211 34.81 16.64 4.07
C HIS A 211 36.04 16.13 3.31
N GLU A 212 36.32 16.69 2.12
CA GLU A 212 37.46 16.32 1.29
C GLU A 212 38.81 16.72 1.93
N SER A 213 38.79 17.76 2.77
CA SER A 213 39.95 18.21 3.54
C SER A 213 40.34 17.25 4.67
N ALA A 214 39.40 16.42 5.14
CA ALA A 214 39.67 15.37 6.14
C ALA A 214 40.18 14.09 5.47
N ALA A 215 39.60 13.69 4.34
CA ALA A 215 40.05 12.52 3.57
C ALA A 215 41.48 12.69 3.02
N ARG A 216 41.83 13.87 2.47
CA ARG A 216 43.21 14.17 2.02
C ARG A 216 44.24 14.18 3.14
N ARG A 217 43.82 14.35 4.40
CA ARG A 217 44.71 14.32 5.57
C ARG A 217 45.04 12.88 6.00
N CYS A 218 44.12 11.93 5.78
CA CYS A 218 44.40 10.50 5.98
C CYS A 218 45.38 9.95 4.93
N ASP A 219 45.25 10.35 3.66
CA ASP A 219 46.16 9.89 2.60
C ASP A 219 47.59 10.43 2.74
N ARG A 220 47.77 11.65 3.28
CA ARG A 220 49.12 12.19 3.56
C ARG A 220 49.78 11.59 4.81
N GLY A 221 49.01 11.04 5.75
CA GLY A 221 49.55 10.38 6.95
C GLY A 221 50.18 9.02 6.66
N ALA A 222 49.69 8.31 5.64
CA ALA A 222 50.21 6.99 5.26
C ALA A 222 51.53 7.05 4.47
N ALA A 223 51.83 8.17 3.80
CA ALA A 223 53.02 8.32 2.95
C ALA A 223 54.28 8.84 3.69
N ALA A 224 54.16 9.29 4.95
CA ALA A 224 55.27 9.92 5.69
C ALA A 224 56.02 8.97 6.64
N GLY A 225 55.69 7.67 6.66
CA GLY A 225 56.29 6.68 7.57
C GLY A 225 57.31 5.72 6.94
N ALA A 226 57.75 5.96 5.70
CA ALA A 226 58.73 5.13 5.00
C ALA A 226 59.91 5.97 4.50
N ALA A 227 60.77 6.39 5.42
CA ALA A 227 62.16 6.79 5.17
C ALA A 227 62.98 6.60 6.45
#